data_AF-M5UMS2-F1
#
_entry.id   AF-M5UMS2-F1
#
_cell.length_a   1.000
_cell.length_b   1.000
_cell.length_c   1.000
_cell.angle_alpha   90.00
_cell.angle_beta   90.00
_cell.angle_gamma   90.00
#
_symmetry.space_group_name_H-M   'P 1'
#
loop_
_entity.id
_entity.type
_entity.pdbx_description
1 polymer ?
#
loop_
_entity_poly.entity_id
_entity_poly.type
_entity_poly.pdbx_seq_one_letter_code
_entity_poly.pdbx_strand_id
1 'polypeptide(L)'
;MTDLETPTGTEGKSLAPILQHSRDSVNEFAATIFPHDKHWGVAIRTERYRYIAWYKGVMTKKRSGARLKQKPQFTELYDYQSDPLERTNLSRNPSYQEIEEKLAKMNQAHVAATQNRQFSN
;
A
#
# COMPACT_ATOMS: atom_id res chain seq x y z
N MET A 1 -11.10 -15.58 -19.47
CA MET A 1 -11.70 -16.21 -18.27
C MET A 1 -11.76 -17.69 -18.57
N THR A 2 -11.19 -18.53 -17.70
CA THR A 2 -11.04 -19.97 -17.97
C THR A 2 -12.02 -20.82 -17.15
N ASP A 3 -13.09 -20.23 -16.60
CA ASP A 3 -14.10 -20.87 -15.73
C ASP A 3 -13.54 -21.70 -14.57
N LEU A 4 -12.30 -21.41 -14.15
CA LEU A 4 -11.65 -22.03 -13.00
C LEU A 4 -12.03 -21.27 -11.73
N GLU A 5 -12.23 -22.03 -10.66
CA GLU A 5 -12.42 -21.46 -9.33
C GLU A 5 -11.16 -20.69 -8.89
N THR A 6 -11.35 -19.55 -8.24
CA THR A 6 -10.23 -18.75 -7.71
C THR A 6 -9.63 -19.48 -6.50
N PRO A 7 -8.32 -19.77 -6.49
CA PRO A 7 -7.69 -20.45 -5.36
C PRO A 7 -7.89 -19.66 -4.05
N THR A 8 -8.19 -20.40 -2.97
CA THR A 8 -8.28 -19.83 -1.63
C THR A 8 -6.94 -19.24 -1.20
N GLY A 9 -6.97 -18.08 -0.53
CA GLY A 9 -5.76 -17.36 -0.11
C GLY A 9 -5.17 -16.39 -1.13
N THR A 10 -5.77 -16.25 -2.31
CA THR A 10 -5.34 -15.25 -3.31
C THR A 10 -5.77 -13.84 -2.90
N GLU A 11 -4.83 -12.88 -2.86
CA GLU A 11 -5.14 -11.47 -2.57
C GLU A 11 -5.61 -10.68 -3.81
N GLY A 12 -5.20 -11.13 -5.00
CA GLY A 12 -5.62 -10.54 -6.27
C GLY A 12 -7.11 -10.77 -6.56
N LYS A 13 -7.76 -9.76 -7.12
CA LYS A 13 -9.14 -9.86 -7.61
C LYS A 13 -9.14 -9.93 -9.13
N SER A 14 -10.07 -10.71 -9.68
CA SER A 14 -10.25 -10.81 -11.13
C SER A 14 -10.60 -9.45 -11.73
N LEU A 15 -9.96 -9.09 -12.84
CA LEU A 15 -10.27 -7.88 -13.62
C LEU A 15 -11.45 -8.09 -14.59
N ALA A 16 -12.02 -9.30 -14.63
CA ALA A 16 -13.19 -9.64 -15.44
C ALA A 16 -14.33 -8.60 -15.37
N PRO A 17 -14.74 -8.09 -14.19
CA PRO A 17 -15.81 -7.11 -14.10
C PRO A 17 -15.50 -5.78 -14.82
N ILE A 18 -14.22 -5.36 -14.83
CA ILE A 18 -13.77 -4.15 -15.52
C ILE A 18 -13.84 -4.35 -17.03
N LEU A 19 -13.35 -5.49 -17.51
CA LEU A 19 -13.38 -5.83 -18.95
C LEU A 19 -14.81 -6.00 -19.48
N GLN A 20 -15.74 -6.39 -18.62
CA GLN A 20 -17.18 -6.51 -18.94
C GLN A 20 -17.96 -5.22 -18.71
N HIS A 21 -17.30 -4.11 -18.36
CA HIS A 21 -17.92 -2.82 -18.05
C HIS A 21 -19.00 -2.88 -16.95
N SER A 22 -18.90 -3.84 -16.03
CA SER A 22 -19.84 -3.97 -14.89
C SER A 22 -19.35 -3.29 -13.63
N ARG A 23 -18.06 -2.91 -13.56
CA ARG A 23 -17.44 -2.13 -12.48
C ARG A 23 -16.28 -1.29 -13.01
N ASP A 24 -16.08 -0.10 -12.46
CA ASP A 24 -14.95 0.77 -12.81
C ASP A 24 -13.65 0.38 -12.08
N SER A 25 -13.76 -0.23 -10.90
CA SER A 25 -12.62 -0.75 -10.16
C SER A 25 -12.96 -2.00 -9.35
N VAL A 26 -11.95 -2.82 -9.10
CA VAL A 26 -12.03 -3.99 -8.21
C VAL A 26 -11.34 -3.74 -6.86
N ASN A 27 -10.50 -2.71 -6.76
CA ASN A 27 -9.72 -2.37 -5.57
C ASN A 27 -9.80 -0.88 -5.26
N GLU A 28 -9.83 -0.53 -3.98
CA GLU A 28 -9.80 0.87 -3.54
C GLU A 28 -8.42 1.52 -3.75
N PHE A 29 -7.35 0.71 -3.73
CA PHE A 29 -5.98 1.14 -3.98
C PHE A 29 -5.14 -0.02 -4.52
N ALA A 30 -4.04 0.31 -5.18
CA ALA A 30 -2.94 -0.61 -5.45
C ALA A 30 -1.88 -0.47 -4.34
N ALA A 31 -1.26 -1.57 -3.94
CA ALA A 31 -0.20 -1.55 -2.92
C ALA A 31 1.11 -2.10 -3.46
N THR A 32 2.23 -1.57 -2.96
CA THR A 32 3.58 -2.05 -3.28
C THR A 32 4.41 -2.03 -2.02
N ILE A 33 5.16 -3.11 -1.79
CA ILE A 33 6.09 -3.22 -0.68
C ILE A 33 7.48 -3.38 -1.24
N PHE A 34 8.43 -2.57 -0.80
CA PHE A 34 9.80 -2.62 -1.29
C PHE A 34 10.79 -2.32 -0.14
N PRO A 35 11.90 -3.08 -0.04
CA PRO A 35 12.96 -2.77 0.90
C PRO A 35 13.84 -1.64 0.36
N HIS A 36 14.28 -0.73 1.24
CA HIS A 36 15.32 0.25 0.95
C HIS A 36 16.19 0.40 2.20
N ASP A 37 17.50 0.18 2.07
CA ASP A 37 18.45 0.16 3.20
C ASP A 37 17.96 -0.67 4.40
N LYS A 38 17.67 -0.01 5.54
CA LYS A 38 17.21 -0.61 6.79
C LYS A 38 15.71 -0.41 6.99
N HIS A 39 14.98 -0.14 5.91
CA HIS A 39 13.56 0.21 5.92
C HIS A 39 12.75 -0.63 4.94
N TRP A 40 11.47 -0.76 5.26
CA TRP A 40 10.44 -1.28 4.36
C TRP A 40 9.50 -0.14 4.00
N GLY A 41 9.49 0.22 2.72
CA GLY A 41 8.52 1.13 2.13
C GLY A 41 7.25 0.35 1.82
N VAL A 42 6.13 0.78 2.41
CA VAL A 42 4.80 0.29 2.05
C VAL A 42 4.05 1.44 1.40
N ALA A 43 3.87 1.35 0.09
CA ALA A 43 3.14 2.31 -0.71
C ALA A 43 1.71 1.84 -0.93
N ILE A 44 0.75 2.76 -0.78
CA ILE A 44 -0.60 2.64 -1.32
C ILE A 44 -0.82 3.73 -2.38
N ARG A 45 -1.48 3.38 -3.47
CA ARG A 45 -1.86 4.30 -4.54
C ARG A 45 -3.35 4.21 -4.78
N THR A 46 -4.05 5.30 -4.47
CA THR A 46 -5.45 5.51 -4.86
C THR A 46 -5.48 6.11 -6.26
N GLU A 47 -6.67 6.43 -6.76
CA GLU A 47 -6.84 7.12 -8.05
C GLU A 47 -6.05 8.44 -8.11
N ARG A 48 -6.03 9.19 -7.01
CA ARG A 48 -5.42 10.53 -6.95
C ARG A 48 -4.13 10.62 -6.15
N TYR A 49 -3.96 9.82 -5.11
CA TYR A 49 -2.85 9.99 -4.18
C TYR A 49 -1.96 8.75 -4.12
N ARG A 50 -0.66 8.97 -3.94
CA ARG A 50 0.26 7.93 -3.49
C ARG A 50 0.79 8.30 -2.12
N TYR A 51 0.71 7.35 -1.19
CA TYR A 51 1.22 7.49 0.15
C TYR A 51 2.19 6.36 0.46
N ILE A 52 3.37 6.69 0.98
CA ILE A 52 4.42 5.74 1.32
C ILE A 52 4.74 5.87 2.81
N ALA A 53 4.70 4.75 3.53
CA ALA A 53 5.13 4.67 4.92
C ALA A 53 6.40 3.83 5.03
N TRP A 54 7.43 4.40 5.67
CA TRP A 54 8.74 3.77 5.82
C TRP A 54 8.94 3.21 7.22
N TYR A 55 8.84 1.90 7.34
CA TYR A 55 9.02 1.19 8.61
C TYR A 55 10.46 0.77 8.79
N LYS A 56 11.04 1.02 9.97
CA LYS A 56 12.35 0.49 10.30
C LYS A 56 12.30 -1.04 10.33
N GLY A 57 13.01 -1.68 9.43
CA GLY A 57 13.04 -3.12 9.27
C GLY A 57 14.04 -3.79 10.21
N VAL A 58 13.78 -5.06 10.53
CA VAL A 58 14.78 -5.96 11.10
C VAL A 58 15.34 -6.82 9.96
N MET A 59 16.59 -6.57 9.55
CA MET A 59 17.27 -7.26 8.44
C MET A 59 17.79 -8.66 8.84
N THR A 60 16.95 -9.48 9.48
CA THR A 60 17.29 -10.88 9.75
C THR A 60 16.33 -11.77 8.96
N LYS A 61 16.85 -12.80 8.29
CA LYS A 61 16.09 -13.73 7.42
C LYS A 61 14.84 -14.33 8.07
N LYS A 62 14.77 -14.39 9.41
CA LYS A 62 13.64 -14.92 10.18
C LYS A 62 12.55 -13.90 10.54
N ARG A 63 12.75 -12.59 10.34
CA ARG A 63 11.85 -11.53 10.86
C ARG A 63 11.44 -10.45 9.85
N SER A 64 11.53 -10.73 8.55
CA SER A 64 11.17 -9.79 7.49
C SER A 64 9.66 -9.46 7.39
N GLY A 65 8.81 -10.17 8.13
CA GLY A 65 7.35 -9.95 8.12
C GLY A 65 6.84 -8.86 9.07
N ALA A 66 7.59 -8.47 10.10
CA ALA A 66 7.05 -7.67 11.19
C ALA A 66 7.26 -6.15 10.98
N ARG A 67 6.36 -5.52 10.20
CA ARG A 67 6.46 -4.11 9.79
C ARG A 67 5.84 -3.13 10.79
N LEU A 68 4.71 -3.47 11.42
CA LEU A 68 4.02 -2.62 12.42
C LEU A 68 4.67 -2.56 13.81
N LYS A 69 5.83 -3.19 14.03
CA LYS A 69 6.48 -3.16 15.35
C LYS A 69 6.83 -1.76 15.81
N GLN A 70 7.01 -0.83 14.88
CA GLN A 70 7.29 0.58 15.16
C GLN A 70 6.41 1.44 14.25
N LYS A 71 6.17 2.69 14.67
CA LYS A 71 5.59 3.71 13.79
C LYS A 71 6.52 3.93 12.59
N PRO A 72 5.99 4.30 11.42
CA PRO A 72 6.84 4.67 10.29
C PRO A 72 7.76 5.83 10.68
N GLN A 73 9.03 5.75 10.30
CA GLN A 73 10.02 6.79 10.57
C GLN A 73 9.89 7.95 9.58
N PHE A 74 9.53 7.62 8.35
CA PHE A 74 9.34 8.59 7.28
C PHE A 74 8.03 8.29 6.55
N THR A 75 7.49 9.35 5.96
CA THR A 75 6.23 9.33 5.23
C THR A 75 6.39 10.20 3.99
N GLU A 76 5.76 9.76 2.91
CA GLU A 76 5.68 10.51 1.66
C GLU A 76 4.25 10.55 1.18
N LEU A 77 3.83 11.70 0.65
CA LEU A 77 2.52 11.92 0.08
C LEU A 77 2.66 12.67 -1.25
N TYR A 78 2.06 12.14 -2.30
CA TYR A 78 2.04 12.74 -3.63
C TYR A 78 0.60 12.84 -4.14
N ASP A 79 0.24 13.98 -4.71
CA ASP A 79 -1.05 14.23 -5.37
C ASP A 79 -0.86 14.19 -6.89
N TYR A 80 -1.33 13.14 -7.55
CA TYR A 80 -1.18 12.94 -8.99
C TYR A 80 -2.02 13.91 -9.83
N GLN A 81 -3.02 14.57 -9.24
CA GLN A 81 -3.80 15.58 -9.96
C GLN A 81 -3.01 16.88 -10.13
N SER A 82 -2.25 17.28 -9.11
CA SER A 82 -1.44 18.51 -9.14
C SER A 82 0.02 18.27 -9.53
N ASP A 83 0.55 17.09 -9.22
CA ASP A 83 1.94 16.69 -9.46
C ASP A 83 2.02 15.24 -9.99
N PRO A 84 1.66 15.00 -11.26
CA PRO A 84 1.66 13.66 -11.85
C PRO A 84 3.06 13.02 -11.94
N LEU A 85 4.12 13.79 -11.74
CA LEU A 85 5.51 13.35 -11.80
C LEU A 85 6.14 13.14 -10.41
N GLU A 86 5.36 13.25 -9.33
CA GLU A 86 5.80 12.99 -7.95
C GLU A 86 7.04 13.80 -7.53
N ARG A 87 7.12 15.05 -7.96
CA ARG A 87 8.28 15.93 -7.71
C ARG A 87 8.30 16.50 -6.30
N THR A 88 7.14 16.63 -5.67
CA THR A 88 6.96 17.31 -4.37
C THR A 88 6.34 16.38 -3.35
N ASN A 89 7.09 16.10 -2.28
CA ASN A 89 6.54 15.39 -1.13
C ASN A 89 5.67 16.35 -0.29
N LEU A 90 4.39 16.03 -0.17
CA LEU A 90 3.38 16.79 0.57
C LEU A 90 3.17 16.26 2.00
N SER A 91 3.94 15.27 2.44
CA SER A 91 3.87 14.77 3.81
C SER A 91 4.18 15.87 4.83
N ARG A 92 3.41 15.91 5.92
CA ARG A 92 3.45 16.96 6.96
C ARG A 92 3.08 18.35 6.48
N ASN A 93 2.55 18.50 5.27
CA ASN A 93 2.00 19.76 4.81
C ASN A 93 0.64 20.00 5.51
N PRO A 94 0.45 21.15 6.21
CA PRO A 94 -0.80 21.43 6.92
C PRO A 94 -2.05 21.36 6.03
N SER A 95 -1.94 21.76 4.76
CA SER A 95 -3.06 21.72 3.81
C SER A 95 -3.49 20.31 3.42
N TYR A 96 -2.64 19.30 3.65
CA TYR A 96 -2.89 17.91 3.31
C TYR A 96 -3.04 17.01 4.55
N GLN A 97 -3.09 17.59 5.76
CA GLN A 97 -3.09 16.82 7.00
C GLN A 97 -4.23 15.79 7.07
N GLU A 98 -5.47 16.21 6.77
CA GLU A 98 -6.63 15.30 6.80
C GLU A 98 -6.51 14.17 5.77
N ILE A 99 -5.96 14.48 4.60
CA ILE A 99 -5.73 13.52 3.51
C ILE A 99 -4.64 12.52 3.93
N GLU A 100 -3.54 13.00 4.50
CA GLU A 100 -2.44 12.18 4.99
C GLU A 100 -2.91 11.25 6.11
N GLU A 101 -3.71 11.74 7.06
CA GLU A 101 -4.27 10.91 8.13
C GLU A 101 -5.18 9.80 7.59
N LYS A 102 -6.01 10.10 6.60
CA LYS A 102 -6.86 9.09 5.93
C LYS A 102 -6.02 8.02 5.24
N LEU A 103 -5.02 8.43 4.45
CA LEU A 103 -4.14 7.52 3.72
C LEU A 103 -3.26 6.71 4.69
N ALA A 104 -2.80 7.31 5.78
CA ALA A 104 -2.06 6.62 6.83
C ALA A 104 -2.90 5.51 7.48
N LYS A 105 -4.18 5.76 7.77
CA LYS A 105 -5.11 4.71 8.28
C LYS A 105 -5.30 3.58 7.28
N MET A 106 -5.53 3.90 5.99
CA MET A 106 -5.66 2.90 4.93
C MET A 106 -4.38 2.05 4.79
N ASN A 107 -3.22 2.70 4.81
CA ASN A 107 -1.92 2.04 4.72
C ASN A 107 -1.69 1.13 5.93
N GLN A 108 -1.93 1.61 7.15
CA GLN A 108 -1.78 0.81 8.37
C GLN A 108 -2.70 -0.42 8.37
N ALA A 109 -3.95 -0.27 7.91
CA ALA A 109 -4.87 -1.39 7.76
C ALA A 109 -4.34 -2.43 6.75
N HIS A 110 -3.81 -1.97 5.61
CA HIS A 110 -3.18 -2.85 4.63
C HIS A 110 -1.94 -3.57 5.18
N VAL A 111 -1.06 -2.86 5.90
CA VAL A 111 0.10 -3.47 6.55
C VAL A 111 -0.33 -4.50 7.59
N ALA A 112 -1.33 -4.20 8.42
CA ALA A 112 -1.85 -5.12 9.42
C ALA A 112 -2.41 -6.39 8.78
N ALA A 113 -3.16 -6.26 7.68
CA ALA A 113 -3.75 -7.37 6.97
C ALA A 113 -2.70 -8.27 6.30
N THR A 114 -1.63 -7.70 5.74
CA THR A 114 -0.61 -8.44 4.96
C THR A 114 0.59 -8.88 5.80
N GLN A 115 0.77 -8.29 6.97
CA GLN A 115 1.86 -8.64 7.87
C GLN A 115 1.79 -10.12 8.28
N ASN A 116 2.93 -10.79 8.22
CA ASN A 116 3.11 -12.21 8.51
C ASN A 116 2.38 -13.20 7.59
N ARG A 117 1.48 -12.79 6.69
CA ARG A 117 0.79 -13.73 5.77
C ARG A 117 1.73 -14.56 4.90
N GLN A 118 2.85 -13.96 4.48
CA GLN A 118 3.90 -14.66 3.70
C GLN A 118 4.74 -15.64 4.54
N PHE A 119 4.60 -15.63 5.87
CA PHE A 119 5.44 -16.39 6.81
C PHE A 119 4.63 -17.23 7.80
N SER A 120 3.30 -17.19 7.71
CA SER A 120 2.38 -18.09 8.42
C SER A 120 2.27 -19.39 7.62
N ASN A 121 2.75 -20.48 8.22
CA ASN A 121 2.55 -21.85 7.73
C ASN A 121 1.09 -22.27 7.88
#